data_AF-A0A957C545-F1
#
_entry.id   AF-A0A957C545-F1
#
_cell.length_a   1.000
_cell.length_b   1.000
_cell.length_c   1.000
_cell.angle_alpha   90.00
_cell.angle_beta   90.00
_cell.angle_gamma   90.00
#
_symmetry.space_group_name_H-M   'P 1'
#
loop_
_entity.id
_entity.type
_entity.pdbx_description
1 polymer ?
#
loop_
_entity_poly.entity_id
_entity_poly.type
_entity_poly.pdbx_seq_one_letter_code
_entity_poly.pdbx_strand_id
1 'polypeptide(L)'
;QQLRYFNISNNAFTVFPQEVTHLHSLIELRAYNNGFTSLPAEIAELHNLLELHLSGNRLKTLPDTIGQLEHLRKLDLRNNLLEALPEVGGLQNLRELDLRGNNLYHLPETLLHLPKLEKLDLRWNQLEIPTWHLQLVERGCTVFI
;
A
#
# COMPACT_ATOMS: atom_id res chain seq x y z
N GLN A 1 -24.26 -13.72 -6.16
CA GLN A 1 -23.49 -12.57 -6.70
C GLN A 1 -22.24 -12.43 -5.84
N GLN A 2 -21.05 -12.41 -6.43
CA GLN A 2 -19.80 -12.17 -5.70
C GLN A 2 -19.48 -10.68 -5.72
N LEU A 3 -19.23 -10.09 -4.55
CA LEU A 3 -18.88 -8.69 -4.41
C LEU A 3 -17.46 -8.47 -4.93
N ARG A 4 -17.30 -7.55 -5.91
CA ARG A 4 -15.99 -7.27 -6.54
C ARG A 4 -15.41 -5.90 -6.17
N TYR A 5 -16.28 -4.98 -5.78
CA TYR A 5 -15.91 -3.63 -5.37
C TYR A 5 -16.55 -3.36 -4.02
N PHE A 6 -15.76 -2.90 -3.07
CA PHE A 6 -16.26 -2.55 -1.75
C PHE A 6 -15.68 -1.21 -1.29
N ASN A 7 -16.57 -0.36 -0.77
CA ASN A 7 -16.20 0.98 -0.33
C ASN A 7 -16.73 1.23 1.09
N ILE A 8 -15.80 1.43 2.02
CA ILE A 8 -16.04 1.79 3.43
C ILE A 8 -15.44 3.15 3.78
N SER A 9 -15.12 3.96 2.76
CA SER A 9 -14.43 5.24 2.92
C SER A 9 -15.31 6.33 3.55
N ASN A 10 -14.68 7.34 4.15
CA ASN A 10 -15.33 8.49 4.78
C ASN A 10 -16.29 8.10 5.92
N ASN A 11 -15.82 7.22 6.81
CA ASN A 11 -16.54 6.85 8.01
C ASN A 11 -15.72 7.21 9.25
N ALA A 12 -16.25 6.86 10.42
CA ALA A 12 -15.60 7.06 11.71
C ALA A 12 -14.93 5.78 12.24
N PHE A 13 -14.59 4.82 11.37
CA PHE A 13 -13.99 3.58 11.83
C PHE A 13 -12.60 3.84 12.42
N THR A 14 -12.33 3.33 13.61
CA THR A 14 -10.99 3.33 14.22
C THR A 14 -10.28 1.99 14.07
N VAL A 15 -11.05 0.92 13.85
CA VAL A 15 -10.57 -0.46 13.66
C VAL A 15 -11.07 -0.95 12.31
N PHE A 16 -10.18 -1.58 11.54
CA PHE A 16 -10.54 -2.16 10.26
C PHE A 16 -11.48 -3.36 10.48
N PRO A 17 -12.64 -3.43 9.82
CA PRO A 17 -13.57 -4.55 9.96
C PRO A 17 -12.98 -5.82 9.33
N GLN A 18 -12.54 -6.76 10.15
CA GLN A 18 -11.84 -7.97 9.70
C GLN A 18 -12.71 -8.81 8.76
N GLU A 19 -14.04 -8.76 8.86
CA GLU A 19 -14.96 -9.48 7.98
C GLU A 19 -14.78 -9.14 6.49
N VAL A 20 -14.19 -7.98 6.18
CA VAL A 20 -13.85 -7.58 4.82
C VAL A 20 -12.80 -8.50 4.20
N THR A 21 -11.92 -9.12 4.99
CA THR A 21 -10.88 -10.02 4.49
C THR A 21 -11.46 -11.31 3.91
N HIS A 22 -12.67 -11.71 4.34
CA HIS A 22 -13.37 -12.88 3.82
C HIS A 22 -14.02 -12.65 2.45
N LEU A 23 -13.97 -11.43 1.91
CA LEU A 23 -14.54 -11.09 0.60
C LEU A 23 -13.53 -11.41 -0.51
N HIS A 24 -13.16 -12.69 -0.66
CA HIS A 24 -12.07 -13.14 -1.55
C HIS A 24 -12.26 -12.79 -3.04
N SER A 25 -13.48 -12.43 -3.46
CA SER A 25 -13.78 -12.00 -4.84
C SER A 25 -13.50 -10.51 -5.10
N LEU A 26 -13.05 -9.76 -4.09
CA LEU A 26 -12.74 -8.34 -4.24
C LEU A 26 -11.60 -8.10 -5.22
N ILE A 27 -11.81 -7.09 -6.06
CA ILE A 27 -10.88 -6.54 -7.03
C ILE A 27 -10.43 -5.15 -6.59
N GLU A 28 -11.32 -4.40 -5.97
CA GLU A 28 -11.03 -3.06 -5.47
C GLU A 28 -11.63 -2.85 -4.08
N LEU A 29 -10.79 -2.40 -3.15
CA LEU A 29 -11.18 -2.01 -1.80
C LEU A 29 -10.84 -0.55 -1.57
N ARG A 30 -11.87 0.26 -1.33
CA ARG A 30 -11.74 1.66 -0.93
C ARG A 30 -12.05 1.81 0.55
N ALA A 31 -11.07 2.25 1.31
CA ALA A 31 -11.15 2.38 2.76
C ALA A 31 -10.47 3.68 3.26
N TYR A 32 -10.44 4.71 2.41
CA TYR A 32 -9.79 5.99 2.69
C TYR A 32 -10.62 6.88 3.64
N ASN A 33 -10.00 7.89 4.25
CA ASN A 33 -10.62 8.83 5.18
C ASN A 33 -11.37 8.12 6.32
N ASN A 34 -10.63 7.32 7.08
CA ASN A 34 -11.09 6.69 8.31
C ASN A 34 -10.04 6.97 9.42
N GLY A 35 -10.16 6.29 10.54
CA GLY A 35 -9.23 6.35 11.67
C GLY A 35 -8.43 5.07 11.87
N PHE A 36 -8.26 4.21 10.85
CA PHE A 36 -7.57 2.92 11.01
C PHE A 36 -6.13 3.12 11.47
N THR A 37 -5.75 2.44 12.56
CA THR A 37 -4.38 2.48 13.09
C THR A 37 -3.51 1.33 12.61
N SER A 38 -4.12 0.24 12.16
CA SER A 38 -3.49 -0.96 11.61
C SER A 38 -4.46 -1.69 10.67
N LEU A 39 -3.93 -2.66 9.92
CA LEU A 39 -4.71 -3.63 9.16
C LEU A 39 -4.52 -5.04 9.75
N PRO A 40 -5.53 -5.92 9.67
CA PRO A 40 -5.35 -7.34 9.96
C PRO A 40 -4.37 -7.98 8.97
N ALA A 41 -3.63 -9.01 9.39
CA ALA A 41 -2.72 -9.74 8.51
C ALA A 41 -3.49 -10.47 7.38
N GLU A 42 -4.73 -10.83 7.67
CA GLU A 42 -5.72 -11.46 6.80
C GLU A 42 -6.09 -10.56 5.61
N ILE A 43 -5.70 -9.28 5.57
CA ILE A 43 -5.84 -8.45 4.36
C ILE A 43 -5.19 -9.12 3.14
N ALA A 44 -4.15 -9.94 3.37
CA ALA A 44 -3.45 -10.75 2.37
C ALA A 44 -4.32 -11.86 1.73
N GLU A 45 -5.44 -12.25 2.36
CA GLU A 45 -6.38 -13.26 1.83
C GLU A 45 -7.21 -12.73 0.66
N LEU A 46 -7.18 -11.42 0.42
CA LEU A 46 -7.79 -10.79 -0.75
C LEU A 46 -6.95 -11.01 -2.01
N HIS A 47 -6.69 -12.27 -2.36
CA HIS A 47 -5.78 -12.65 -3.44
C HIS A 47 -6.16 -12.07 -4.81
N ASN A 48 -7.43 -11.76 -5.06
CA ASN A 48 -7.89 -11.17 -6.32
C ASN A 48 -7.75 -9.63 -6.38
N LEU A 49 -7.32 -9.00 -5.29
CA LEU A 49 -7.31 -7.54 -5.17
C LEU A 49 -6.30 -6.91 -6.14
N LEU A 50 -6.78 -5.98 -6.96
CA LEU A 50 -5.97 -5.20 -7.88
C LEU A 50 -5.70 -3.79 -7.34
N GLU A 51 -6.62 -3.24 -6.55
CA GLU A 51 -6.51 -1.88 -6.02
C GLU A 51 -6.88 -1.81 -4.54
N LEU A 52 -5.99 -1.22 -3.74
CA LEU A 52 -6.19 -0.98 -2.32
C LEU A 52 -5.97 0.50 -2.00
N HIS A 53 -7.04 1.17 -1.59
CA HIS A 53 -7.03 2.60 -1.28
C HIS A 53 -7.24 2.84 0.22
N LEU A 54 -6.19 3.29 0.90
CA LEU A 54 -6.11 3.45 2.36
C LEU A 54 -5.68 4.86 2.79
N SER A 55 -5.75 5.83 1.87
CA SER A 55 -5.31 7.20 2.16
C SER A 55 -6.12 7.87 3.26
N GLY A 56 -5.51 8.80 4.00
CA GLY A 56 -6.20 9.55 5.04
C GLY A 56 -6.63 8.67 6.22
N ASN A 57 -5.76 7.79 6.67
CA ASN A 57 -5.94 6.97 7.87
C ASN A 57 -4.85 7.33 8.91
N ARG A 58 -4.67 6.49 9.94
CA ARG A 58 -3.66 6.65 10.98
C ARG A 58 -2.74 5.43 11.06
N LEU A 59 -2.54 4.75 9.92
CA LEU A 59 -1.73 3.53 9.85
C LEU A 59 -0.30 3.86 10.27
N LYS A 60 0.20 3.17 11.28
CA LYS A 60 1.60 3.30 11.75
C LYS A 60 2.52 2.26 11.12
N THR A 61 1.96 1.10 10.81
CA THR A 61 2.62 -0.01 10.13
C THR A 61 1.65 -0.65 9.15
N LEU A 62 2.21 -1.49 8.26
CA LEU A 62 1.45 -2.46 7.48
C LEU A 62 1.77 -3.86 8.03
N PRO A 63 0.86 -4.84 7.86
CA PRO A 63 1.19 -6.22 8.21
C PRO A 63 2.30 -6.76 7.30
N ASP A 64 3.18 -7.60 7.83
CA ASP A 64 4.27 -8.23 7.07
C ASP A 64 3.75 -9.10 5.91
N THR A 65 2.49 -9.52 5.98
CA THR A 65 1.79 -10.29 4.94
C THR A 65 1.35 -9.43 3.75
N ILE A 66 1.48 -8.10 3.78
CA ILE A 66 1.03 -7.23 2.67
C ILE A 66 1.65 -7.62 1.33
N GLY A 67 2.89 -8.13 1.35
CA GLY A 67 3.60 -8.63 0.17
C GLY A 67 2.92 -9.81 -0.52
N GLN A 68 1.98 -10.51 0.13
CA GLN A 68 1.26 -11.66 -0.45
C GLN A 68 0.12 -11.25 -1.40
N LEU A 69 -0.17 -9.96 -1.54
CA LEU A 69 -1.13 -9.44 -2.51
C LEU A 69 -0.51 -9.42 -3.92
N GLU A 70 -0.17 -10.59 -4.45
CA GLU A 70 0.62 -10.76 -5.68
C GLU A 70 -0.03 -10.10 -6.91
N HIS A 71 -1.35 -9.98 -6.94
CA HIS A 71 -2.12 -9.37 -8.03
C HIS A 71 -2.29 -7.85 -7.91
N LEU A 72 -1.91 -7.25 -6.78
CA LEU A 72 -2.11 -5.83 -6.51
C LEU A 72 -1.35 -4.98 -7.54
N ARG A 73 -2.04 -4.00 -8.12
CA ARG A 73 -1.50 -3.06 -9.11
C ARG A 73 -1.33 -1.66 -8.54
N LYS A 74 -2.21 -1.28 -7.61
CA LYS A 74 -2.22 0.04 -7.00
C LYS A 74 -2.38 -0.05 -5.49
N LEU A 75 -1.47 0.61 -4.78
CA LEU A 75 -1.51 0.78 -3.35
C LEU A 75 -1.41 2.27 -3.00
N ASP A 76 -2.52 2.83 -2.53
CA ASP A 76 -2.59 4.22 -2.07
C ASP A 76 -2.58 4.29 -0.54
N LEU A 77 -1.48 4.78 0.02
CA LEU A 77 -1.20 4.90 1.45
C LEU A 77 -0.96 6.34 1.89
N ARG A 78 -1.36 7.32 1.07
CA ARG A 78 -1.13 8.73 1.36
C ARG A 78 -1.70 9.18 2.69
N ASN A 79 -1.08 10.16 3.32
CA ASN A 79 -1.61 10.81 4.53
C ASN A 79 -1.92 9.78 5.62
N ASN A 80 -0.92 8.99 5.97
CA ASN A 80 -0.93 8.05 7.08
C ASN A 80 0.21 8.42 8.06
N LEU A 81 0.56 7.54 8.99
CA LEU A 81 1.61 7.75 9.98
C LEU A 81 2.71 6.69 9.86
N LEU A 82 2.91 6.12 8.66
CA LEU A 82 3.86 5.04 8.45
C LEU A 82 5.29 5.53 8.73
N GLU A 83 5.99 4.82 9.60
CA GLU A 83 7.40 5.08 9.93
C GLU A 83 8.36 4.17 9.15
N ALA A 84 7.87 2.99 8.74
CA ALA A 84 8.57 2.01 7.93
C ALA A 84 7.59 1.29 7.00
N LEU A 85 8.13 0.56 6.03
CA LEU A 85 7.38 -0.44 5.27
C LEU A 85 7.90 -1.84 5.61
N PRO A 86 7.02 -2.86 5.68
CA PRO A 86 7.45 -4.24 5.72
C PRO A 86 8.06 -4.65 4.38
N GLU A 87 8.53 -5.89 4.28
CA GLU A 87 8.96 -6.43 2.99
C GLU A 87 7.82 -6.42 1.96
N VAL A 88 8.04 -5.72 0.85
CA VAL A 88 7.05 -5.58 -0.23
C VAL A 88 7.42 -6.36 -1.48
N GLY A 89 8.53 -7.10 -1.45
CA GLY A 89 9.05 -7.85 -2.61
C GLY A 89 8.07 -8.84 -3.24
N GLY A 90 7.02 -9.27 -2.54
CA GLY A 90 5.97 -10.14 -3.10
C GLY A 90 4.94 -9.42 -3.98
N LEU A 91 4.91 -8.09 -4.01
CA LEU A 91 3.96 -7.29 -4.81
C LEU A 91 4.33 -7.25 -6.31
N GLN A 92 4.47 -8.42 -6.93
CA GLN A 92 5.02 -8.63 -8.28
C GLN A 92 4.25 -7.93 -9.41
N ASN A 93 3.00 -7.54 -9.17
CA ASN A 93 2.18 -6.82 -10.14
C ASN A 93 1.99 -5.33 -9.83
N LEU A 94 2.63 -4.81 -8.78
CA LEU A 94 2.45 -3.43 -8.36
C LEU A 94 3.04 -2.47 -9.39
N ARG A 95 2.23 -1.48 -9.78
CA ARG A 95 2.55 -0.43 -10.75
C ARG A 95 2.61 0.93 -10.09
N GLU A 96 1.68 1.22 -9.19
CA GLU A 96 1.60 2.49 -8.49
C GLU A 96 1.67 2.27 -6.98
N LEU A 97 2.68 2.89 -6.36
CA LEU A 97 2.81 3.01 -4.91
C LEU A 97 2.85 4.48 -4.52
N ASP A 98 1.83 4.93 -3.77
CA ASP A 98 1.73 6.32 -3.32
C ASP A 98 1.82 6.38 -1.78
N LEU A 99 2.94 6.89 -1.29
CA LEU A 99 3.31 6.96 0.13
C LEU A 99 3.40 8.39 0.64
N ARG A 100 2.87 9.38 -0.11
CA ARG A 100 3.01 10.79 0.26
C ARG A 100 2.42 11.10 1.63
N GLY A 101 3.05 12.00 2.37
CA GLY A 101 2.52 12.46 3.66
C GLY A 101 2.51 11.34 4.69
N ASN A 102 3.65 10.68 4.86
CA ASN A 102 3.90 9.70 5.93
C ASN A 102 5.14 10.16 6.73
N ASN A 103 5.60 9.33 7.67
CA ASN A 103 6.77 9.59 8.51
C ASN A 103 7.94 8.65 8.16
N LEU A 104 8.01 8.17 6.91
CA LEU A 104 9.02 7.19 6.52
C LEU A 104 10.41 7.80 6.63
N TYR A 105 11.32 7.11 7.31
CA TYR A 105 12.73 7.49 7.42
C TYR A 105 13.69 6.48 6.76
N HIS A 106 13.19 5.30 6.40
CA HIS A 106 13.88 4.33 5.56
C HIS A 106 12.88 3.59 4.67
N LEU A 107 13.41 2.86 3.69
CA LEU A 107 12.63 2.02 2.77
C LEU A 107 13.33 0.65 2.62
N PRO A 108 12.57 -0.44 2.51
CA PRO A 108 13.15 -1.76 2.27
C PRO A 108 13.77 -1.83 0.86
N GLU A 109 14.91 -2.50 0.73
CA GLU A 109 15.57 -2.69 -0.57
C GLU A 109 14.71 -3.48 -1.56
N THR A 110 13.75 -4.28 -1.08
CA THR A 110 12.82 -5.01 -1.95
C THR A 110 11.97 -4.13 -2.86
N LEU A 111 11.81 -2.83 -2.56
CA LEU A 111 11.17 -1.87 -3.47
C LEU A 111 11.91 -1.75 -4.81
N LEU A 112 13.25 -1.81 -4.78
CA LEU A 112 14.06 -1.82 -6.01
C LEU A 112 13.71 -3.00 -6.89
N HIS A 113 13.37 -4.15 -6.30
CA HIS A 113 13.16 -5.41 -7.03
C HIS A 113 11.74 -5.61 -7.54
N LEU A 114 10.82 -4.64 -7.35
CA LEU A 114 9.48 -4.71 -7.93
C LEU A 114 9.56 -4.60 -9.46
N PRO A 115 9.19 -5.65 -10.22
CA PRO A 115 9.49 -5.71 -11.65
C PRO A 115 8.62 -4.77 -12.49
N LYS A 116 7.42 -4.43 -12.02
CA LYS A 116 6.40 -3.67 -12.77
C LYS A 116 6.11 -2.28 -12.20
N LEU A 117 6.91 -1.82 -11.24
CA LEU A 117 6.69 -0.53 -10.60
C LEU A 117 6.93 0.60 -11.62
N GLU A 118 5.88 1.34 -11.93
CA GLU A 118 5.85 2.43 -12.92
C GLU A 118 5.89 3.80 -12.22
N LYS A 119 5.38 3.87 -10.98
CA LYS A 119 5.32 5.10 -10.20
C LYS A 119 5.52 4.83 -8.71
N LEU A 120 6.43 5.59 -8.12
CA LEU A 120 6.69 5.65 -6.68
C LEU A 120 6.64 7.10 -6.22
N ASP A 121 5.74 7.42 -5.30
CA ASP A 121 5.61 8.79 -4.76
C ASP A 121 5.90 8.81 -3.26
N LEU A 122 7.04 9.42 -2.89
CA LEU A 122 7.62 9.48 -1.55
C LEU A 122 7.58 10.89 -0.96
N ARG A 123 7.04 11.89 -1.67
CA ARG A 123 7.06 13.28 -1.22
C ARG A 123 6.42 13.43 0.16
N TRP A 124 6.92 14.39 0.94
CA TRP A 124 6.43 14.67 2.29
C TRP A 124 6.59 13.45 3.22
N ASN A 125 7.78 12.86 3.21
CA ASN A 125 8.28 11.92 4.21
C ASN A 125 9.54 12.50 4.88
N GLN A 126 10.18 11.71 5.75
CA GLN A 126 11.40 12.07 6.47
C GLN A 126 12.62 11.27 5.97
N LEU A 127 12.56 10.85 4.70
CA LEU A 127 13.54 9.95 4.09
C LEU A 127 14.87 10.67 3.84
N GLU A 128 15.96 9.97 4.14
CA GLU A 128 17.18 10.17 3.37
C GLU A 128 16.98 9.56 1.98
N ILE A 129 17.37 10.28 0.93
CA ILE A 129 17.17 9.84 -0.46
C ILE A 129 17.90 8.50 -0.66
N PRO A 130 17.19 7.39 -0.94
CA PRO A 130 17.84 6.10 -1.07
C PRO A 130 18.70 6.06 -2.33
N THR A 131 19.91 5.51 -2.23
CA THR A 131 20.87 5.45 -3.35
C THR A 131 20.34 4.67 -4.56
N TRP A 132 19.50 3.66 -4.31
CA TRP A 132 18.90 2.83 -5.36
C TRP A 132 17.78 3.52 -6.16
N HIS A 133 17.28 4.71 -5.77
CA HIS A 133 16.16 5.34 -6.49
C HIS A 133 16.48 5.63 -7.97
N LEU A 134 17.74 5.94 -8.29
CA LEU A 134 18.18 6.17 -9.67
C LEU A 134 18.01 4.91 -10.54
N GLN A 135 18.19 3.72 -9.96
CA GLN A 135 18.00 2.45 -10.68
C GLN A 135 16.53 2.21 -11.03
N LEU A 136 15.59 2.69 -10.21
CA LEU A 136 14.17 2.70 -10.58
C LEU A 136 13.91 3.66 -11.75
N VAL A 137 14.49 4.86 -11.70
CA VAL A 137 14.35 5.85 -12.77
C VAL A 137 14.92 5.34 -14.09
N GLU A 138 16.09 4.70 -14.07
CA GLU A 138 16.72 4.07 -15.24
C GLU A 138 15.84 2.97 -15.86
N ARG A 139 15.02 2.29 -15.04
CA ARG A 139 14.05 1.29 -15.49
C ARG A 139 12.72 1.89 -15.96
N GLY A 140 12.61 3.21 -16.00
CA GLY A 140 11.42 3.94 -16.43
C GLY A 140 10.37 4.16 -15.34
N CYS A 141 10.69 3.88 -14.08
CA CYS A 141 9.80 4.22 -12.96
C CYS A 141 9.88 5.72 -12.66
N THR A 142 8.73 6.38 -12.58
CA THR A 142 8.66 7.77 -12.14
C THR A 142 8.73 7.82 -10.62
N VAL A 143 9.83 8.33 -10.09
CA VAL A 143 10.04 8.50 -8.64
C VAL A 143 9.89 9.96 -8.25
N PHE A 144 8.99 10.25 -7.31
CA PHE A 144 8.86 11.56 -6.68
C PHE A 144 9.39 11.47 -5.26
N ILE A 145 10.30 12.36 -4.86
CA ILE A 145 10.94 12.38 -3.53
C ILE A 145 10.76 13.79 -2.94
#